data_AF-A0A9D4TD06-F1
#
_entry.id   AF-A0A9D4TD06-F1
#
_cell.length_a   1.000
_cell.length_b   1.000
_cell.length_c   1.000
_cell.angle_alpha   90.00
_cell.angle_beta   90.00
_cell.angle_gamma   90.00
#
_symmetry.space_group_name_H-M   'P 1'
#
loop_
_entity.id
_entity.type
_entity.pdbx_description
1 polymer ?
#
loop_
_entity_poly.entity_id
_entity_poly.type
_entity_poly.pdbx_seq_one_letter_code
_entity_poly.pdbx_strand_id
1 'polypeptide(L)'
;MGRTRSVVIAFEGHKVPNYVQYGNLLIECTLHRKQIDACYACGRVGHRMDVRPNPQDKICRGCGIANPEEDHKCEPRCGLCGGEHLTAVRACKARFKTPYVVRRRRSAPGGRRQRGQKSRQRRL
;
A
#
# COMPACT_ATOMS: atom_id res chain seq x y z
N MET A 1 4.13 13.43 -3.22
CA MET A 1 3.28 14.42 -2.52
C MET A 1 3.69 15.82 -2.91
N GLY A 2 3.60 16.19 -4.20
CA GLY A 2 4.19 17.43 -4.71
C GLY A 2 3.26 18.36 -5.48
N ARG A 3 1.97 18.04 -5.64
CA ARG A 3 1.04 18.87 -6.43
C ARG A 3 -0.46 18.56 -6.23
N THR A 4 -0.85 18.06 -5.06
CA THR A 4 -2.26 17.70 -4.77
C THR A 4 -2.79 18.56 -3.63
N ARG A 5 -3.96 19.19 -3.82
CA ARG A 5 -4.70 19.97 -2.80
C ARG A 5 -5.36 19.07 -1.74
N SER A 6 -4.62 18.09 -1.22
CA SER A 6 -5.15 17.10 -0.27
C SER A 6 -4.54 17.34 1.10
N VAL A 7 -5.39 17.46 2.12
CA VAL A 7 -4.99 17.57 3.53
C VAL A 7 -5.14 16.21 4.19
N VAL A 8 -4.19 15.85 5.07
CA VAL A 8 -4.29 14.65 5.91
C VAL A 8 -4.73 15.08 7.30
N ILE A 9 -5.90 14.65 7.72
CA ILE A 9 -6.47 14.94 9.04
C ILE A 9 -6.36 13.66 9.89
N ALA A 10 -5.82 13.79 11.10
CA ALA A 10 -5.80 12.72 12.08
C ALA A 10 -7.06 12.79 12.96
N PHE A 11 -7.74 11.66 13.13
CA PHE A 11 -8.86 11.53 14.06
C PHE A 11 -8.42 10.68 15.24
N GLU A 12 -8.84 11.05 16.43
CA GLU A 12 -8.71 10.19 17.59
C GLU A 12 -9.61 8.96 17.41
N GLY A 13 -9.02 7.77 17.45
CA GLY A 13 -9.71 6.49 17.29
C GLY A 13 -9.49 5.77 15.95
N HIS A 14 -10.30 4.73 15.70
CA HIS A 14 -10.11 3.79 14.58
C HIS A 14 -11.16 3.90 13.47
N LYS A 15 -12.13 4.80 13.62
CA LYS A 15 -13.18 5.06 12.63
C LYS A 15 -12.96 6.43 12.03
N VAL A 16 -12.95 6.49 10.70
CA VAL A 16 -12.92 7.76 9.95
C VAL A 16 -14.38 8.12 9.66
N PRO A 17 -14.86 9.32 10.04
CA PRO A 17 -16.17 9.82 9.65
C PRO A 17 -16.31 9.84 8.12
N ASN A 18 -17.53 9.80 7.59
CA ASN A 18 -17.72 9.93 6.14
C ASN A 18 -17.51 11.39 5.68
N TYR A 19 -17.75 12.36 6.57
CA TYR A 19 -17.64 13.78 6.28
C TYR A 19 -17.08 14.55 7.49
N VAL A 20 -16.42 15.67 7.22
CA VAL A 20 -16.08 16.70 8.22
C VAL A 20 -16.61 18.05 7.77
N GLN A 21 -17.04 18.87 8.72
CA GLN A 21 -17.41 20.25 8.47
C GLN A 21 -16.20 21.16 8.69
N TYR A 22 -15.92 22.03 7.72
CA TYR A 22 -14.92 23.09 7.84
C TYR A 22 -15.54 24.41 7.39
N GLY A 23 -15.85 25.28 8.35
CA GLY A 23 -16.69 26.45 8.11
C GLY A 23 -18.09 26.04 7.64
N ASN A 24 -18.48 26.52 6.45
CA ASN A 24 -19.74 26.19 5.78
C ASN A 24 -19.63 25.03 4.78
N LEU A 25 -18.46 24.38 4.67
CA LEU A 25 -18.23 23.26 3.74
C LEU A 25 -18.34 21.91 4.45
N LEU A 26 -19.01 20.96 3.79
CA LEU A 26 -19.02 19.55 4.15
C LEU A 26 -18.08 18.79 3.22
N ILE A 27 -16.97 18.26 3.76
CA ILE A 27 -15.89 17.64 2.99
C ILE A 27 -15.90 16.14 3.23
N GLU A 28 -15.93 15.35 2.15
CA GLU A 28 -15.85 13.88 2.24
C GLU A 28 -14.48 13.44 2.77
N CYS A 29 -14.51 12.56 3.77
CA CYS A 29 -13.34 11.96 4.35
C CYS A 29 -13.09 10.56 3.79
N THR A 30 -11.94 10.38 3.16
CA THR A 30 -11.48 9.06 2.73
C THR A 30 -10.25 8.64 3.51
N LEU A 31 -10.13 7.34 3.80
CA LEU A 31 -8.96 6.81 4.49
C LEU A 31 -7.72 7.09 3.64
N HIS A 32 -6.79 7.87 4.19
CA HIS A 32 -5.52 8.13 3.54
C HIS A 32 -4.79 6.81 3.27
N ARG A 33 -4.59 6.49 2.00
CA ARG A 33 -3.83 5.31 1.57
C ARG A 33 -2.36 5.71 1.46
N LYS A 34 -1.65 5.73 2.58
CA LYS A 34 -0.18 5.86 2.54
C LYS A 34 0.38 4.61 1.86
N GLN A 35 0.68 4.73 0.58
CA GLN A 35 1.38 3.70 -0.18
C GLN A 35 2.84 3.76 0.23
N ILE A 36 3.21 2.91 1.18
CA ILE A 36 4.62 2.65 1.46
C ILE A 36 5.02 1.52 0.52
N ASP A 37 5.68 1.91 -0.57
CA ASP A 37 6.31 0.98 -1.51
C ASP A 37 7.38 0.14 -0.79
N ALA A 38 7.73 -0.99 -1.39
CA ALA A 38 8.82 -1.81 -0.93
C ALA A 38 10.13 -1.04 -1.06
N CYS A 39 10.97 -1.15 -0.04
CA CYS A 39 12.29 -0.52 -0.05
C CYS A 39 13.11 -1.14 -1.19
N TYR A 40 13.62 -0.29 -2.07
CA TYR A 40 14.29 -0.74 -3.30
C TYR A 40 15.64 -1.43 -3.04
N ALA A 41 16.21 -1.23 -1.85
CA ALA A 41 17.51 -1.78 -1.48
C ALA A 41 17.40 -3.09 -0.68
N CYS A 42 16.55 -3.15 0.35
CA CYS A 42 16.39 -4.36 1.17
C CYS A 42 15.15 -5.19 0.82
N GLY A 43 14.33 -4.74 -0.13
CA GLY A 43 13.19 -5.51 -0.65
C GLY A 43 11.98 -5.62 0.26
N ARG A 44 12.04 -5.11 1.50
CA ARG A 44 10.96 -5.23 2.48
C ARG A 44 9.93 -4.11 2.35
N VAL A 45 8.67 -4.42 2.65
CA VAL A 45 7.59 -3.43 2.73
C VAL A 45 7.54 -2.76 4.10
N GLY A 46 7.23 -1.46 4.12
CA GLY A 46 6.90 -0.74 5.35
C GLY A 46 7.85 0.39 5.75
N HIS A 47 8.93 0.60 5.01
CA HIS A 47 9.79 1.78 5.13
C HIS A 47 10.23 2.25 3.73
N ARG A 48 10.71 3.49 3.64
CA ARG A 48 11.32 4.03 2.41
C ARG A 48 12.85 3.88 2.48
N MET A 49 13.52 3.96 1.34
CA MET A 49 14.98 3.76 1.23
C MET A 49 15.80 4.72 2.13
N ASP A 50 15.30 5.93 2.32
CA ASP A 50 15.89 7.00 3.15
C ASP A 50 15.78 6.75 4.66
N VAL A 51 14.85 5.89 5.10
CA VAL A 51 14.60 5.59 6.52
C VAL A 51 14.80 4.10 6.82
N ARG A 52 15.82 3.51 6.20
CA ARG A 52 16.16 2.09 6.40
C ARG A 52 16.64 1.83 7.83
N PRO A 53 16.09 0.82 8.54
CA PRO A 53 16.59 0.42 9.84
C PRO A 53 18.01 -0.16 9.76
N ASN A 54 18.27 -0.99 8.74
CA ASN A 54 19.56 -1.65 8.51
C ASN A 54 20.10 -1.26 7.12
N PRO A 55 21.18 -0.47 7.03
CA PRO A 55 21.76 -0.05 5.76
C PRO A 55 22.47 -1.16 4.98
N GLN A 56 22.97 -2.19 5.70
CA GLN A 56 23.76 -3.28 5.13
C GLN A 56 22.91 -4.32 4.39
N ASP A 57 21.64 -4.47 4.75
CA ASP A 57 20.72 -5.43 4.13
C ASP A 57 20.48 -5.05 2.67
N LYS A 58 20.95 -5.90 1.76
CA LYS A 58 20.71 -5.82 0.32
C LYS A 58 19.91 -7.04 -0.14
N ILE A 59 19.22 -6.89 -1.26
CA ILE A 59 18.57 -8.02 -1.93
C ILE A 59 18.92 -8.05 -3.41
N CYS A 60 18.93 -9.24 -3.99
CA CYS A 60 18.85 -9.37 -5.44
C CYS A 60 17.43 -8.97 -5.89
N ARG A 61 17.32 -8.03 -6.83
CA ARG A 61 16.02 -7.67 -7.40
C ARG A 61 15.47 -8.72 -8.36
N GLY A 62 16.32 -9.57 -8.93
CA GLY A 62 15.91 -10.66 -9.82
C GLY A 62 15.17 -11.77 -9.08
N CYS A 63 15.77 -12.28 -8.00
CA CYS A 63 15.29 -13.48 -7.30
C CYS A 63 14.82 -13.23 -5.85
N GLY A 64 15.06 -12.05 -5.29
CA GLY A 64 14.68 -11.70 -3.92
C GLY A 64 15.58 -12.26 -2.82
N ILE A 65 16.69 -12.93 -3.17
CA ILE A 65 17.68 -13.45 -2.21
C ILE A 65 18.31 -12.28 -1.43
N ALA A 66 18.45 -12.45 -0.11
CA ALA A 66 19.12 -11.49 0.75
C ALA A 66 20.64 -11.63 0.67
N ASN A 67 21.35 -10.50 0.62
CA ASN A 67 22.80 -10.40 0.51
C ASN A 67 23.40 -11.42 -0.49
N PRO A 68 22.98 -11.37 -1.77
CA PRO A 68 23.48 -12.27 -2.78
C PRO A 68 24.99 -12.09 -2.98
N GLU A 69 25.69 -13.19 -3.27
CA GLU A 69 27.04 -13.14 -3.82
C GLU A 69 27.01 -12.55 -5.24
N GLU A 70 28.13 -11.99 -5.69
CA GLU A 70 28.22 -11.30 -6.99
C GLU A 70 27.85 -12.22 -8.17
N ASP A 71 28.12 -13.52 -8.06
CA ASP A 71 27.83 -14.54 -9.07
C ASP A 71 26.83 -15.62 -8.58
N HIS A 72 25.78 -15.19 -7.89
CA HIS A 72 24.71 -16.12 -7.51
C HIS A 72 23.84 -16.48 -8.73
N LYS A 73 23.43 -17.76 -8.81
CA LYS A 73 22.45 -18.21 -9.80
C LYS A 73 21.11 -17.51 -9.55
N CYS A 74 20.78 -16.55 -10.42
CA CYS A 74 19.59 -15.72 -10.29
C CYS A 74 18.42 -16.31 -11.07
N GLU A 75 17.45 -16.91 -10.36
CA GLU A 75 16.18 -17.35 -10.94
C GLU A 75 15.11 -16.27 -10.74
N PRO A 76 14.45 -15.79 -11.81
CA PRO A 76 13.55 -14.64 -11.73
C PRO A 76 12.30 -14.97 -10.90
N ARG A 77 12.27 -14.46 -9.67
CA ARG A 77 11.17 -14.66 -8.73
C ARG A 77 11.04 -13.47 -7.79
N CYS A 78 9.81 -13.04 -7.55
CA CYS A 78 9.55 -11.92 -6.66
C CYS A 78 9.72 -12.34 -5.19
N GLY A 79 10.64 -11.72 -4.47
CA GLY A 79 10.81 -11.95 -3.02
C GLY A 79 9.63 -11.51 -2.14
N LEU A 80 8.64 -10.81 -2.70
CA LEU A 80 7.47 -10.32 -1.97
C LEU A 80 6.21 -11.17 -2.16
N CYS A 81 5.95 -11.64 -3.38
CA CYS A 81 4.75 -12.41 -3.71
C CYS A 81 5.04 -13.75 -4.39
N GLY A 82 6.30 -14.08 -4.67
CA GLY A 82 6.71 -15.33 -5.29
C GLY A 82 6.41 -15.47 -6.78
N GLY A 83 5.89 -14.45 -7.45
CA GLY A 83 5.53 -14.49 -8.88
C GLY A 83 6.72 -14.29 -9.83
N GLU A 84 6.50 -14.56 -11.12
CA GLU A 84 7.49 -14.48 -12.22
C GLU A 84 7.71 -13.03 -12.67
N HIS A 85 8.24 -12.21 -11.76
CA HIS A 85 8.66 -10.85 -12.05
C HIS A 85 9.70 -10.38 -11.03
N LEU A 86 10.45 -9.33 -11.37
CA LEU A 86 11.45 -8.77 -10.46
C LEU A 86 10.80 -8.30 -9.14
N THR A 87 11.57 -8.33 -8.07
CA THR A 87 11.15 -7.86 -6.75
C THR A 87 10.85 -6.36 -6.76
N ALA A 88 9.72 -5.98 -6.16
CA ALA A 88 9.26 -4.58 -6.05
C ALA A 88 8.92 -3.86 -7.37
N VAL A 89 8.68 -4.57 -8.48
CA VAL A 89 8.18 -3.96 -9.73
C VAL A 89 6.79 -3.36 -9.59
N ARG A 90 6.47 -2.36 -10.43
CA ARG A 90 5.18 -1.64 -10.36
C ARG A 90 3.96 -2.55 -10.47
N ALA A 91 4.08 -3.65 -11.21
CA ALA A 91 3.04 -4.67 -11.39
C ALA A 91 2.78 -5.52 -10.13
N CYS A 92 3.73 -5.58 -9.19
CA CYS A 92 3.61 -6.35 -7.96
C CYS A 92 2.61 -5.67 -7.02
N LYS A 93 1.46 -6.30 -6.75
CA LYS A 93 0.48 -5.78 -5.79
C LYS A 93 0.97 -5.87 -4.33
N ALA A 94 1.89 -6.80 -4.05
CA ALA A 94 2.48 -6.98 -2.73
C ALA A 94 3.56 -5.95 -2.39
N ARG A 95 3.94 -5.07 -3.32
CA ARG A 95 4.92 -4.00 -3.07
C ARG A 95 4.45 -2.95 -2.09
N PHE A 96 3.15 -2.89 -1.79
CA PHE A 96 2.60 -1.89 -0.89
C PHE A 96 2.22 -2.50 0.45
N LYS A 97 2.64 -1.85 1.55
CA LYS A 97 2.12 -2.20 2.88
C LYS A 97 0.62 -1.89 2.95
N THR A 98 -0.19 -2.91 3.25
CA THR A 98 -1.62 -2.69 3.54
C THR A 98 -1.75 -1.99 4.90
N PRO A 99 -2.43 -0.83 5.01
CA PRO A 99 -2.62 -0.16 6.28
C PRO A 99 -3.39 -1.02 7.28
N TYR A 100 -3.03 -0.95 8.57
CA TYR A 100 -3.63 -1.74 9.64
C TYR A 100 -5.16 -1.63 9.67
N VAL A 101 -5.70 -0.40 9.52
CA VAL A 101 -7.15 -0.14 9.51
C VAL A 101 -7.85 -0.92 8.40
N VAL A 102 -7.23 -1.04 7.22
CA VAL A 102 -7.79 -1.83 6.10
C VAL A 102 -7.76 -3.32 6.41
N ARG A 103 -6.65 -3.82 6.98
CA ARG A 103 -6.52 -5.22 7.39
C ARG A 103 -7.56 -5.59 8.43
N ARG A 104 -7.70 -4.78 9.49
CA ARG A 104 -8.68 -4.99 10.58
C ARG A 104 -10.12 -4.99 10.07
N ARG A 105 -10.49 -4.07 9.16
CA ARG A 105 -11.84 -4.03 8.56
C ARG A 105 -12.17 -5.29 7.74
N ARG A 106 -11.20 -5.87 7.04
CA ARG A 106 -11.40 -7.12 6.26
C ARG A 106 -11.60 -8.33 7.16
N SER A 107 -10.92 -8.36 8.30
CA SER A 107 -11.01 -9.45 9.29
C SER A 107 -12.22 -9.33 10.22
N ALA A 108 -12.89 -8.18 10.27
CA ALA A 108 -14.09 -8.00 11.09
C ALA A 108 -15.28 -8.76 10.48
N PRO A 109 -16.05 -9.52 11.29
CA PRO A 109 -17.29 -10.15 10.82
C PRO A 109 -18.24 -9.06 10.31
N GLY A 110 -18.61 -9.13 9.02
CA GLY A 110 -19.42 -8.12 8.31
C GLY A 110 -18.67 -7.25 7.29
N GLY A 111 -17.37 -7.44 7.07
CA GLY A 111 -16.53 -6.62 6.17
C GLY A 111 -16.81 -6.72 4.65
N ARG A 112 -17.81 -7.49 4.21
CA ARG A 112 -18.18 -7.65 2.79
C ARG A 112 -19.30 -6.67 2.42
N ARG A 113 -18.99 -5.37 2.32
CA ARG A 113 -19.89 -4.45 1.62
C ARG A 113 -19.93 -4.85 0.15
N GLN A 114 -21.04 -5.45 -0.27
CA GLN A 114 -21.38 -5.68 -1.66
C GLN A 114 -21.16 -4.36 -2.42
N ARG A 115 -20.32 -4.38 -3.45
CA ARG A 115 -20.29 -3.31 -4.44
C ARG A 115 -21.72 -3.24 -5.00
N GLY A 116 -22.45 -2.19 -4.65
CA GLY A 116 -23.75 -1.90 -5.26
C GLY A 116 -23.58 -1.93 -6.78
N GLN A 117 -24.27 -2.86 -7.42
CA GLN A 117 -24.53 -2.79 -8.85
C GLN A 117 -25.17 -1.42 -9.09
N LYS A 118 -24.50 -0.55 -9.85
CA LYS A 118 -25.11 0.67 -10.36
C LYS A 118 -26.24 0.24 -11.29
N SER A 119 -27.47 0.19 -10.80
CA SER A 119 -28.66 0.15 -11.62
C SER A 119 -28.67 1.41 -12.49
N ARG A 120 -28.52 1.22 -13.80
CA ARG A 120 -28.78 2.24 -14.81
C ARG A 120 -30.27 2.57 -14.77
N GLN A 121 -30.66 3.61 -14.03
CA GLN A 121 -31.96 4.24 -14.23
C GLN A 121 -31.80 5.24 -15.38
N ARG A 122 -32.22 4.83 -16.59
CA ARG A 122 -32.58 5.78 -17.66
C ARG A 122 -33.83 6.51 -17.18
N ARG A 123 -33.73 7.82 -16.97
CA ARG A 123 -34.90 8.70 -16.87
C ARG A 123 -35.42 8.97 -18.28
N LEU A 124 -36.74 8.80 -18.38
CA LEU A 124 -37.76 9.37 -19.28
C LEU A 124 -37.23 10.20 -20.46
#